data_AF-A0AAV0WAX1-F1
#
_entry.id   AF-A0AAV0WAX1-F1
#
_cell.length_a   1.000
_cell.length_b   1.000
_cell.length_c   1.000
_cell.angle_alpha   90.00
_cell.angle_beta   90.00
_cell.angle_gamma   90.00
#
_symmetry.space_group_name_H-M   'P 1'
#
loop_
_entity.id
_entity.type
_entity.pdbx_description
1 polymer ?
#
loop_
_entity_poly.entity_id
_entity_poly.type
_entity_poly.pdbx_seq_one_letter_code
_entity_poly.pdbx_strand_id
1 'polypeptide(L)'
;MVKKNFILPTDKESSSKISVGRPKTNFNECAERTKINKVKHLVKSYTSPELSFAASAKYQLSGKRCESQLFKESVKSPNRAKQIMNSYTCVEDKKPIPYSIDEALALLVNNKLTKQQYVNIRISSKKTKL
;
A
#
# COMPACT_ATOMS: atom_id res chain seq x y z
N MET A 1 5.59 -34.34 22.95
CA MET A 1 5.60 -33.33 21.85
C MET A 1 6.81 -32.42 22.06
N VAL A 2 7.85 -32.57 21.23
CA VAL A 2 9.11 -31.82 21.38
C VAL A 2 8.93 -30.43 20.77
N LYS A 3 9.00 -29.38 21.60
CA LYS A 3 9.04 -27.99 21.15
C LYS A 3 10.40 -27.74 20.47
N LYS A 4 10.44 -27.74 19.14
CA LYS A 4 11.62 -27.27 18.39
C LYS A 4 11.64 -25.74 18.45
N ASN A 5 12.51 -25.20 19.28
CA ASN A 5 12.82 -23.77 19.30
C ASN A 5 13.53 -23.42 17.99
N PHE A 6 12.87 -22.64 17.12
CA PHE A 6 13.53 -22.00 15.99
C PHE A 6 14.38 -20.84 16.51
N ILE A 7 15.70 -21.07 16.61
CA ILE A 7 16.67 -20.02 16.90
C ILE A 7 16.92 -19.30 15.57
N LEU A 8 16.41 -18.07 15.44
CA LEU A 8 16.82 -17.16 14.37
C LEU A 8 18.31 -16.83 14.57
N PRO A 9 19.12 -16.75 13.50
CA PRO A 9 20.49 -16.26 13.61
C PRO A 9 20.41 -14.82 14.12
N THR A 10 20.85 -14.60 15.36
CA THR A 10 21.08 -13.24 15.86
C THR A 10 22.25 -12.67 15.09
N ASP A 11 22.03 -11.52 14.46
CA ASP A 11 23.11 -10.72 13.89
C ASP A 11 24.14 -10.49 15.00
N LYS A 12 25.31 -11.09 14.84
CA LYS A 12 26.47 -10.84 15.68
C LYS A 12 26.69 -9.33 15.69
N GLU A 13 26.44 -8.69 16.83
CA GLU A 13 26.90 -7.32 17.10
C GLU A 13 28.42 -7.32 16.92
N SER A 14 28.85 -6.83 15.77
CA SER A 14 30.27 -6.77 15.42
C SER A 14 30.89 -5.67 16.26
N SER A 15 31.73 -6.07 17.21
CA SER A 15 32.69 -5.20 17.88
C SER A 15 33.38 -4.28 16.86
N SER A 16 33.42 -2.99 17.20
CA SER A 16 33.87 -1.89 16.35
C SER A 16 35.34 -2.03 15.97
N LYS A 17 35.63 -2.79 14.91
CA LYS A 17 36.92 -2.73 14.22
C LYS A 17 36.93 -1.44 13.39
N ILE A 18 37.93 -0.59 13.60
CA ILE A 18 38.15 0.63 12.82
C ILE A 18 38.38 0.20 11.36
N SER A 19 37.34 0.33 10.54
CA SER A 19 37.34 -0.02 9.13
C SER A 19 38.05 1.10 8.36
N VAL A 20 39.31 0.90 7.98
CA VAL A 20 40.02 1.83 7.10
C VAL A 20 39.33 1.81 5.72
N GLY A 21 38.83 2.96 5.25
CA GLY A 21 38.14 3.09 3.96
C GLY A 21 36.98 4.08 3.94
N ARG A 22 36.23 4.12 2.83
CA ARG A 22 35.05 4.99 2.67
C ARG A 22 33.99 4.67 3.75
N PRO A 23 33.42 5.67 4.44
CA PRO A 23 32.39 5.43 5.44
C PRO A 23 31.19 4.70 4.83
N LYS A 24 30.71 3.67 5.53
CA LYS A 24 29.52 2.92 5.13
C LYS A 24 28.29 3.71 5.54
N THR A 25 27.44 4.05 4.57
CA THR A 25 26.15 4.66 4.83
C THR A 25 25.11 3.62 5.26
N ASN A 26 24.12 4.06 6.03
CA ASN A 26 22.98 3.23 6.43
C ASN A 26 22.21 2.72 5.21
N PHE A 27 21.52 1.59 5.34
CA PHE A 27 20.75 1.03 4.24
C PHE A 27 19.68 2.01 3.73
N ASN A 28 18.97 2.69 4.63
CA ASN A 28 17.85 3.59 4.30
C ASN A 28 18.30 4.81 3.47
N GLU A 29 19.47 5.36 3.78
CA GLU A 29 20.06 6.56 3.15
C GLU A 29 20.76 6.25 1.83
N CYS A 30 20.98 4.98 1.48
CA CYS A 30 21.62 4.60 0.23
C CYS A 30 20.73 4.87 -0.98
N ALA A 31 21.36 5.22 -2.11
CA ALA A 31 20.74 5.18 -3.43
C ALA A 31 20.30 3.75 -3.80
N GLU A 32 19.29 3.63 -4.67
CA GLU A 32 18.71 2.33 -5.08
C GLU A 32 19.74 1.35 -5.62
N ARG A 33 20.64 1.80 -6.50
CA ARG A 33 21.73 0.97 -7.05
C ARG A 33 22.58 0.34 -5.94
N THR A 34 22.87 1.10 -4.88
CA THR A 34 23.65 0.63 -3.74
C THR A 34 22.84 -0.33 -2.87
N LYS A 35 21.54 -0.07 -2.66
CA LYS A 35 20.63 -1.00 -1.96
C LYS A 35 20.56 -2.35 -2.66
N ILE A 36 20.41 -2.37 -3.99
CA ILE A 36 20.41 -3.60 -4.80
C ILE A 36 21.70 -4.37 -4.60
N ASN A 37 22.86 -3.71 -4.67
CA ASN A 37 24.15 -4.36 -4.45
C ASN A 37 24.29 -4.93 -3.03
N LYS A 38 23.81 -4.22 -2.01
CA LYS A 38 23.81 -4.71 -0.62
C LYS A 38 22.93 -5.96 -0.45
N VAL A 39 21.77 -6.02 -1.10
CA VAL A 39 20.80 -7.12 -0.98
C VAL A 39 21.09 -8.27 -1.95
N LYS A 40 22.01 -8.09 -2.92
CA LYS A 40 22.36 -9.09 -3.96
C LYS A 40 22.71 -10.47 -3.41
N HIS A 41 23.36 -10.53 -2.24
CA HIS A 41 23.67 -11.80 -1.60
C HIS A 41 22.39 -12.52 -1.11
N LEU A 42 21.46 -11.81 -0.47
CA LEU A 42 20.17 -12.36 -0.03
C LEU A 42 19.35 -12.89 -1.20
N VAL A 43 19.30 -12.15 -2.31
CA VAL A 43 18.57 -12.58 -3.52
C VAL A 43 19.17 -13.84 -4.13
N LYS A 44 20.50 -14.02 -4.03
CA LYS A 44 21.18 -15.23 -4.50
C LYS A 44 20.98 -16.43 -3.57
N SER A 45 20.90 -16.19 -2.26
CA SER A 45 20.84 -17.23 -1.24
C SER A 45 19.46 -17.82 -1.02
N TYR A 46 18.39 -17.06 -1.29
CA TYR A 46 17.01 -17.46 -0.96
C TYR A 46 16.10 -17.44 -2.18
N THR A 47 15.06 -18.27 -2.13
CA THR A 47 14.09 -18.39 -3.21
C THR A 47 13.06 -17.26 -3.14
N SER A 48 12.51 -16.84 -4.28
CA SER A 48 11.45 -15.81 -4.35
C SER A 48 10.26 -16.01 -3.39
N PRO A 49 9.68 -17.21 -3.18
CA PRO A 49 8.58 -17.39 -2.22
C PRO A 49 9.03 -17.23 -0.77
N GLU A 50 10.28 -17.55 -0.44
CA GLU A 50 10.82 -17.37 0.91
C GLU A 50 11.00 -15.89 1.22
N LEU A 51 11.53 -15.12 0.25
CA LEU A 51 11.70 -13.67 0.37
C LEU A 51 10.35 -12.94 0.47
N SER A 52 9.35 -13.35 -0.30
CA SER A 52 8.01 -12.75 -0.21
C SER A 52 7.33 -13.07 1.12
N PHE A 53 7.47 -14.30 1.62
CA PHE A 53 6.98 -14.66 2.95
C PHE A 53 7.69 -13.89 4.06
N ALA A 54 9.03 -13.80 4.00
CA ALA A 54 9.84 -13.05 4.97
C ALA A 54 9.44 -11.56 5.02
N ALA A 55 9.23 -10.92 3.87
CA ALA A 55 8.72 -9.56 3.80
C ALA A 55 7.35 -9.44 4.50
N SER A 56 6.42 -10.33 4.17
CA SER A 56 5.08 -10.32 4.78
C SER A 56 5.12 -10.53 6.30
N ALA A 57 6.00 -11.41 6.78
CA ALA A 57 6.21 -11.70 8.20
C ALA A 57 6.80 -10.50 8.93
N LYS A 58 7.76 -9.79 8.31
CA LYS A 58 8.34 -8.58 8.91
C LYS A 58 7.27 -7.51 9.14
N TYR A 59 6.40 -7.26 8.17
CA TYR A 59 5.28 -6.33 8.35
C TYR A 59 4.34 -6.72 9.50
N GLN A 60 4.07 -8.01 9.69
CA GLN A 60 3.26 -8.50 10.81
C GLN A 60 3.95 -8.27 12.16
N LEU A 61 5.25 -8.59 12.24
CA LEU A 61 6.04 -8.39 13.45
C LEU A 61 6.19 -6.91 13.83
N SER A 62 6.19 -6.00 12.85
CA SER A 62 6.16 -4.55 13.11
C SER A 62 4.76 -4.02 13.46
N GLY A 63 3.75 -4.87 13.59
CA GLY A 63 2.37 -4.47 13.89
C GLY A 63 1.59 -3.90 12.70
N LYS A 64 2.20 -3.87 11.51
CA LYS A 64 1.63 -3.29 10.29
C LYS A 64 0.82 -4.31 9.51
N ARG A 65 -0.28 -4.75 10.13
CA ARG A 65 -1.12 -5.84 9.59
C ARG A 65 -1.73 -5.50 8.23
N CYS A 66 -2.18 -4.26 8.03
CA CYS A 66 -2.76 -3.81 6.77
C CYS A 66 -1.75 -3.84 5.62
N GLU A 67 -0.51 -3.39 5.85
CA GLU A 67 0.57 -3.45 4.85
C GLU A 67 0.89 -4.91 4.47
N SER A 68 0.95 -5.80 5.46
CA SER A 68 1.16 -7.24 5.22
C SER A 68 0.04 -7.85 4.37
N GLN A 69 -1.21 -7.51 4.68
CA GLN A 69 -2.37 -8.00 3.93
C GLN A 69 -2.37 -7.46 2.50
N LEU A 70 -2.10 -6.17 2.30
CA LEU A 70 -2.00 -5.56 0.97
C LEU A 70 -0.90 -6.21 0.13
N PHE A 71 0.26 -6.47 0.73
CA PHE A 71 1.36 -7.16 0.06
C PHE A 71 0.98 -8.59 -0.34
N LYS A 72 0.29 -9.33 0.54
CA LYS A 72 -0.21 -10.68 0.19
C LYS A 72 -1.21 -10.63 -0.95
N GLU A 73 -2.16 -9.68 -0.93
CA GLU A 73 -3.13 -9.51 -2.00
C GLU A 73 -2.47 -9.15 -3.33
N SER A 74 -1.44 -8.28 -3.33
CA SER A 74 -0.76 -7.87 -4.56
C SER A 74 0.02 -9.00 -5.23
N VAL A 75 0.56 -9.94 -4.45
CA VAL A 75 1.35 -11.08 -4.95
C VAL A 75 0.48 -12.24 -5.46
N LYS A 76 -0.82 -12.32 -5.09
CA LYS A 76 -1.72 -13.43 -5.49
C LYS A 76 -1.88 -13.58 -7.01
N SER A 77 -1.81 -12.49 -7.77
CA SER A 77 -1.98 -12.51 -9.23
C SER A 77 -1.19 -11.36 -9.88
N PRO A 78 -0.58 -11.58 -11.06
CA PRO A 78 0.28 -10.58 -11.70
C PRO A 78 -0.44 -9.27 -12.02
N ASN A 79 -1.75 -9.34 -12.32
CA ASN A 79 -2.56 -8.15 -12.62
C ASN A 79 -3.16 -7.49 -11.38
N ARG A 80 -3.09 -8.14 -10.22
CA ARG A 80 -3.77 -7.66 -9.01
C ARG A 80 -3.15 -6.36 -8.50
N ALA A 81 -1.83 -6.25 -8.51
CA ALA A 81 -1.14 -5.01 -8.16
C ALA A 81 -1.60 -3.83 -9.04
N LYS A 82 -1.73 -4.05 -10.36
CA LYS A 82 -2.22 -3.04 -11.30
C LYS A 82 -3.67 -2.64 -11.03
N GLN A 83 -4.54 -3.61 -10.73
CA GLN A 83 -5.93 -3.32 -10.36
C GLN A 83 -6.02 -2.48 -9.09
N ILE A 84 -5.22 -2.81 -8.07
CA ILE A 84 -5.14 -2.06 -6.83
C ILE A 84 -4.74 -0.61 -7.13
N MET A 85 -3.64 -0.40 -7.88
CA MET A 85 -3.19 0.95 -8.27
C MET A 85 -4.28 1.74 -9.00
N ASN A 86 -4.90 1.13 -10.01
CA ASN A 86 -5.96 1.76 -10.79
C ASN A 86 -7.17 2.11 -9.91
N SER A 87 -7.50 1.29 -8.91
CA SER A 87 -8.62 1.57 -8.02
C SER A 87 -8.38 2.82 -7.17
N TYR A 88 -7.14 3.07 -6.74
CA TYR A 88 -6.79 4.27 -6.00
C TYR A 88 -6.79 5.50 -6.90
N THR A 89 -6.13 5.46 -8.05
CA THR A 89 -6.06 6.61 -8.97
C THR A 89 -7.44 6.99 -9.51
N CYS A 90 -8.26 6.00 -9.88
CA CYS A 90 -9.61 6.26 -10.40
C CYS A 90 -10.60 6.72 -9.33
N VAL A 91 -10.31 6.60 -8.03
CA VAL A 91 -11.19 7.11 -6.97
C VAL A 91 -10.99 8.61 -6.78
N GLU A 92 -9.75 9.10 -6.85
CA GLU A 92 -9.44 10.53 -6.71
C GLU A 92 -10.01 11.37 -7.86
N ASP A 93 -10.15 10.79 -9.06
CA ASP A 93 -10.65 11.48 -10.25
C ASP A 93 -12.18 11.43 -10.42
N LYS A 94 -12.90 10.67 -9.58
CA LYS A 94 -14.37 10.58 -9.64
C LYS A 94 -15.00 11.81 -8.99
N LYS A 95 -14.86 12.96 -9.65
CA LYS A 95 -15.73 14.11 -9.36
C LYS A 95 -17.18 13.67 -9.63
N PRO A 96 -18.14 13.98 -8.74
CA PRO A 96 -19.54 13.70 -9.02
C PRO A 96 -19.93 14.37 -10.33
N ILE A 97 -20.39 13.57 -11.29
CA ILE A 97 -20.82 14.06 -12.59
C ILE A 97 -22.07 14.92 -12.33
N PRO A 98 -22.08 16.20 -12.72
CA PRO A 98 -23.26 17.04 -12.54
C PRO A 98 -24.41 16.51 -13.41
N TYR A 99 -25.61 16.46 -12.85
CA TYR A 99 -26.81 16.11 -13.61
C TYR A 99 -27.03 17.07 -14.79
N SER A 100 -27.47 16.53 -15.91
CA SER A 100 -28.04 17.33 -17.00
C SER A 100 -29.34 18.00 -16.55
N ILE A 101 -29.80 19.02 -17.29
CA ILE A 101 -31.03 19.76 -16.98
C ILE A 101 -32.24 18.81 -16.95
N ASP A 102 -32.32 17.91 -17.95
CA ASP A 102 -33.42 16.94 -18.07
C ASP A 102 -33.36 15.89 -16.96
N GLU A 103 -32.16 15.42 -16.60
CA GLU A 103 -31.97 14.48 -15.49
C GLU A 103 -32.36 15.09 -14.15
N ALA A 104 -32.00 16.37 -13.93
CA ALA A 104 -32.37 17.10 -12.73
C ALA A 104 -33.89 17.32 -12.65
N LEU A 105 -34.53 17.61 -13.79
CA LEU A 105 -35.98 17.75 -13.87
C LEU A 105 -36.69 16.41 -13.61
N ALA A 106 -36.22 15.33 -14.24
CA ALA A 106 -36.73 13.98 -14.02
C ALA A 106 -36.59 13.57 -12.54
N LEU A 107 -35.45 13.88 -11.92
CA LEU A 107 -35.23 13.64 -10.49
C LEU A 107 -36.22 14.39 -9.61
N LEU A 108 -36.56 15.64 -9.97
CA LEU A 108 -37.55 16.45 -9.24
C LEU A 108 -38.96 15.87 -9.37
N VAL A 109 -39.37 15.50 -10.59
CA VAL A 109 -40.71 14.97 -10.90
C VAL A 109 -40.89 13.56 -10.32
N ASN A 110 -39.96 12.65 -10.58
CA ASN A 110 -40.06 11.24 -10.16
C ASN A 110 -40.09 11.08 -8.64
N ASN A 111 -39.31 11.90 -7.93
CA ASN A 111 -39.26 11.86 -6.46
C ASN A 111 -40.24 12.84 -5.79
N LYS A 112 -41.09 13.53 -6.56
CA LYS A 112 -42.07 14.52 -6.07
C LYS A 112 -41.44 15.56 -5.12
N LEU A 113 -40.24 16.02 -5.45
CA LEU A 113 -39.50 16.94 -4.59
C LEU A 113 -40.04 18.36 -4.72
N THR A 114 -40.12 19.06 -3.60
CA THR A 114 -40.31 20.51 -3.62
C THR A 114 -39.03 21.21 -4.07
N LYS A 115 -39.17 22.42 -4.62
CA LYS A 115 -38.02 23.24 -5.04
C LYS A 115 -37.00 23.42 -3.90
N GLN A 116 -37.45 23.64 -2.67
CA GLN A 116 -36.57 23.80 -1.52
C GLN A 116 -35.80 22.52 -1.18
N GLN A 117 -36.47 21.36 -1.21
CA GLN A 117 -35.82 20.06 -0.99
C GLN A 117 -34.73 19.78 -2.05
N TYR A 118 -35.03 20.04 -3.33
CA TYR A 118 -34.05 19.92 -4.40
C TYR A 118 -32.83 20.83 -4.19
N VAL A 119 -33.05 22.10 -3.80
CA VAL A 119 -31.96 23.05 -3.53
C VAL A 119 -31.08 22.56 -2.37
N ASN A 120 -31.69 22.04 -1.30
CA ASN A 120 -30.95 21.51 -0.15
C ASN A 120 -30.08 20.31 -0.54
N ILE A 121 -30.64 19.36 -1.30
CA ILE A 121 -29.91 18.19 -1.84
C ILE A 121 -28.75 18.65 -2.73
N ARG A 122 -28.99 19.60 -3.64
CA ARG A 122 -27.96 20.14 -4.53
C ARG A 122 -26.82 20.81 -3.77
N ILE A 123 -27.12 21.51 -2.68
CA ILE A 123 -26.10 22.15 -1.82
C ILE A 123 -25.33 21.11 -1.01
N SER A 124 -26.02 20.12 -0.42
CA SER A 124 -25.38 19.08 0.38
C SER A 124 -24.41 18.23 -0.44
N SER A 125 -24.79 17.85 -1.66
CA SER A 125 -23.95 17.07 -2.57
C SER A 125 -22.70 17.82 -3.06
N LYS A 126 -22.70 19.16 -3.02
CA LYS A 126 -21.50 19.97 -3.35
C LYS A 126 -20.51 20.10 -2.20
N LYS A 127 -20.99 20.02 -0.95
CA LYS A 127 -20.16 20.20 0.25
C LYS A 127 -19.39 18.94 0.64
N THR A 128 -19.84 17.77 0.22
CA THR A 128 -19.16 16.49 0.47
C THR A 128 -17.99 16.32 -0.51
N LYS A 129 -16.86 16.96 -0.21
CA LYS A 129 -15.55 16.42 -0.57
C LYS A 129 -15.19 15.44 0.56
N LEU A 130 -15.29 14.15 0.29
CA LEU A 130 -14.58 13.11 1.06
C LEU A 130 -13.23 12.86 0.38
#